data_AF-A0A1Y3VGC9-F1
#
_entry.id   AF-A0A1Y3VGC9-F1
#
_cell.length_a   1.000
_cell.length_b   1.000
_cell.length_c   1.000
_cell.angle_alpha   90.00
_cell.angle_beta   90.00
_cell.angle_gamma   90.00
#
_symmetry.space_group_name_H-M   'P 1'
#
loop_
_entity.id
_entity.type
_entity.pdbx_description
1 polymer ?
#
loop_
_entity_poly.entity_id
_entity_poly.type
_entity_poly.pdbx_seq_one_letter_code
_entity_poly.pdbx_strand_id
1 'polypeptide(L)'
;MKIQPGRRFWIALTAIIVVFSVFVIGRNALHAVKIKRQINALNRERDFYVGKIARDSTLLERLRYDDYLEEYAREHYRMQRRDEHVYILEE
;
A
#
# COMPACT_ATOMS: atom_id res chain seq x y z
N MET A 1 41.66 51.70 -3.37
CA MET A 1 40.48 52.13 -2.57
C MET A 1 40.00 50.95 -1.72
N LYS A 2 40.09 51.03 -0.39
CA LYS A 2 39.48 50.02 0.50
C LYS A 2 38.02 50.39 0.71
N ILE A 3 37.12 49.75 -0.03
CA ILE A 3 35.68 49.87 0.21
C ILE A 3 35.42 49.08 1.49
N GLN A 4 35.33 49.76 2.63
CA GLN A 4 34.87 49.14 3.87
C GLN A 4 33.34 49.25 3.91
N PRO A 5 32.60 48.16 3.66
CA PRO A 5 31.15 48.20 3.76
C PRO A 5 30.74 48.49 5.21
N GLY A 6 29.99 49.57 5.39
CA GLY A 6 29.46 49.96 6.71
C GLY A 6 28.42 48.97 7.23
N ARG A 7 28.09 49.07 8.52
CA ARG A 7 27.15 48.18 9.24
C ARG A 7 25.79 47.99 8.51
N ARG A 8 25.30 49.03 7.84
CA ARG A 8 24.04 49.01 7.07
C ARG A 8 24.09 48.11 5.83
N PHE A 9 25.26 47.99 5.18
CA PHE A 9 25.45 47.10 4.04
C PHE A 9 25.33 45.64 4.47
N TRP A 10 25.97 45.28 5.59
CA TRP A 10 25.88 43.93 6.14
C TRP A 10 24.44 43.58 6.52
N ILE A 11 23.71 44.49 7.18
CA ILE A 11 22.30 44.26 7.51
C ILE A 11 21.45 44.04 6.25
N ALA A 12 21.65 44.84 5.20
CA ALA A 12 20.95 44.67 3.94
C ALA A 12 21.29 43.33 3.26
N LEU A 13 22.56 42.94 3.27
CA LEU A 13 23.03 41.68 2.72
C LEU A 13 22.39 40.49 3.45
N THR A 14 22.36 40.51 4.78
CA THR A 14 21.74 39.45 5.57
C THR A 14 20.24 39.39 5.33
N ALA A 15 19.56 40.53 5.23
CA ALA A 15 18.13 40.57 4.93
C ALA A 15 17.80 39.93 3.57
N ILE A 16 18.61 40.20 2.54
CA ILE A 16 18.45 39.60 1.21
C ILE A 16 18.62 38.08 1.28
N ILE A 17 19.66 37.60 1.99
CA ILE A 17 19.92 36.16 2.16
C ILE A 17 18.76 35.47 2.89
N VAL A 18 18.22 36.10 3.94
CA VAL A 18 17.08 35.55 4.70
C VAL A 18 15.82 35.48 3.82
N VAL A 19 15.49 36.54 3.08
CA VAL A 19 14.34 36.55 2.17
C VAL A 19 14.48 35.46 1.10
N PHE A 20 15.67 35.32 0.51
CA PHE A 20 15.92 34.28 -0.48
C PHE A 20 15.81 32.88 0.12
N SER A 21 16.35 32.67 1.31
CA SER A 21 16.27 31.38 2.02
C SER A 21 14.84 31.00 2.35
N VAL A 22 14.03 31.94 2.84
CA VAL A 22 12.60 31.72 3.13
C VAL A 22 11.84 31.36 1.84
N PHE A 23 12.14 32.01 0.72
CA PHE A 23 11.53 31.69 -0.57
C PHE A 23 11.85 30.26 -1.04
N VAL A 24 13.12 29.83 -0.91
CA VAL A 24 13.56 28.48 -1.26
C VAL A 24 12.91 27.42 -0.36
N ILE A 25 12.88 27.65 0.95
CA ILE A 25 12.27 26.74 1.94
C ILE A 25 10.76 26.65 1.73
N GLY A 26 10.09 27.78 1.45
CA GLY A 26 8.65 27.84 1.20
C GLY A 26 8.23 27.04 -0.03
N ARG A 27 8.99 27.12 -1.13
CA ARG A 27 8.77 26.23 -2.29
C ARG A 27 8.95 24.76 -1.91
N ASN A 28 10.00 24.43 -1.16
CA ASN A 28 10.30 23.04 -0.79
C ASN A 28 9.23 22.44 0.16
N ALA A 29 8.66 23.25 1.06
CA ALA A 29 7.62 22.83 1.99
C ALA A 29 6.33 22.40 1.27
N LEU A 30 5.95 23.10 0.19
CA LEU A 30 4.78 22.71 -0.63
C LEU A 30 4.98 21.35 -1.32
N HIS A 31 6.21 21.02 -1.73
CA HIS A 31 6.53 19.71 -2.28
C HIS A 31 6.50 18.61 -1.21
N ALA A 32 7.01 18.88 -0.01
CA ALA A 32 6.98 17.92 1.09
C ALA A 32 5.55 17.54 1.52
N VAL A 33 4.62 18.50 1.50
CA VAL A 33 3.20 18.22 1.82
C VAL A 33 2.54 17.35 0.74
N LYS A 34 2.83 17.59 -0.55
CA LYS A 34 2.32 16.73 -1.64
C LYS A 34 2.85 15.30 -1.53
N ILE A 35 4.14 15.14 -1.22
CA ILE A 35 4.77 13.83 -1.05
C ILE A 35 4.15 13.09 0.14
N LYS A 36 3.95 13.75 1.28
CA LYS A 36 3.27 13.15 2.44
C LYS A 36 1.85 12.67 2.13
N ARG A 37 1.09 13.42 1.31
CA ARG A 37 -0.25 13.00 0.88
C ARG A 37 -0.21 11.76 -0.01
N GLN A 38 0.74 11.69 -0.94
CA GLN A 38 0.91 10.51 -1.80
C GLN A 38 1.29 9.28 -0.95
N ILE A 39 2.22 9.42 -0.01
CA ILE A 39 2.62 8.35 0.91
C ILE A 39 1.41 7.84 1.72
N ASN A 40 0.56 8.74 2.23
CA ASN A 40 -0.62 8.33 2.96
C ASN A 40 -1.67 7.62 2.09
N ALA A 41 -1.81 8.00 0.82
CA ALA A 41 -2.70 7.32 -0.11
C ALA A 41 -2.20 5.89 -0.40
N LEU A 42 -0.91 5.75 -0.71
CA LEU A 42 -0.24 4.45 -0.92
C LEU A 42 -0.31 3.55 0.31
N ASN A 43 -0.14 4.10 1.52
CA ASN A 43 -0.27 3.33 2.75
C ASN A 43 -1.71 2.83 2.98
N ARG A 44 -2.73 3.66 2.69
CA ARG A 44 -4.13 3.21 2.79
C ARG A 44 -4.43 2.07 1.82
N GLU A 45 -3.91 2.16 0.61
CA GLU A 45 -4.06 1.13 -0.40
C GLU A 45 -3.35 -0.17 0.02
N ARG A 46 -2.12 -0.07 0.54
CA ARG A 46 -1.40 -1.20 1.13
C ARG A 46 -2.21 -1.85 2.25
N ASP A 47 -2.70 -1.07 3.21
CA ASP A 47 -3.44 -1.61 4.35
C ASP A 47 -4.76 -2.27 3.92
N PHE A 48 -5.43 -1.71 2.90
CA PHE A 48 -6.61 -2.33 2.29
C PHE A 48 -6.29 -3.69 1.67
N TYR A 49 -5.22 -3.80 0.87
CA TYR A 49 -4.82 -5.06 0.24
C TYR A 49 -4.32 -6.08 1.27
N VAL A 50 -3.57 -5.66 2.28
CA VAL A 50 -3.14 -6.54 3.38
C VAL A 50 -4.36 -7.09 4.12
N GLY A 51 -5.35 -6.25 4.43
CA GLY A 51 -6.60 -6.70 5.06
C GLY A 51 -7.45 -7.61 4.18
N LYS A 52 -7.37 -7.45 2.85
CA LYS A 52 -8.01 -8.36 1.89
C LYS A 52 -7.31 -9.71 1.85
N ILE A 53 -5.97 -9.73 1.78
CA ILE A 53 -5.17 -10.97 1.83
C ILE A 53 -5.39 -11.72 3.15
N ALA A 54 -5.48 -11.01 4.28
CA ALA A 54 -5.78 -11.64 5.57
C ALA A 54 -7.17 -12.30 5.58
N ARG A 55 -8.18 -11.68 4.96
CA ARG A 55 -9.51 -12.30 4.80
C ARG A 55 -9.48 -13.48 3.82
N ASP A 56 -8.83 -13.31 2.68
CA ASP A 56 -8.78 -14.33 1.64
C ASP A 56 -7.95 -15.55 2.08
N SER A 57 -6.91 -15.36 2.89
CA SER A 57 -6.13 -16.46 3.47
C SER A 57 -6.94 -17.29 4.48
N THR A 58 -7.83 -16.67 5.26
CA THR A 58 -8.76 -17.45 6.11
C THR A 58 -9.79 -18.24 5.31
N LEU A 59 -10.18 -17.75 4.13
CA LEU A 59 -11.03 -18.48 3.17
C LEU A 59 -10.25 -19.61 2.49
N LEU A 60 -9.00 -19.37 2.10
CA LEU A 60 -8.12 -20.38 1.52
C LEU A 60 -7.80 -21.50 2.52
N GLU A 61 -7.62 -21.18 3.80
CA GLU A 61 -7.43 -22.20 4.84
C GLU A 61 -8.70 -23.02 5.10
N ARG A 62 -9.89 -22.45 4.86
CA ARG A 62 -11.17 -23.19 4.83
C ARG A 62 -11.35 -24.02 3.56
N LEU A 63 -10.86 -23.56 2.40
CA LEU A 63 -10.86 -24.30 1.14
C LEU A 63 -9.78 -25.39 1.09
N ARG A 64 -8.80 -25.35 2.00
CA ARG A 64 -7.87 -26.45 2.30
C ARG A 64 -8.51 -27.54 3.18
N TYR A 65 -9.84 -27.58 3.26
CA TYR A 65 -10.59 -28.76 3.68
C TYR A 65 -11.03 -29.48 2.41
N ASP A 66 -10.38 -30.62 2.16
CA ASP A 66 -10.62 -31.56 1.06
C ASP A 66 -12.11 -31.84 0.79
N ASP A 67 -12.96 -31.77 1.83
CA ASP A 67 -14.37 -32.14 1.79
C ASP A 67 -15.20 -31.30 0.79
N TYR A 68 -14.99 -29.98 0.71
CA TYR A 68 -15.78 -29.13 -0.22
C TYR A 68 -15.35 -29.31 -1.67
N LEU A 69 -14.06 -29.58 -1.89
CA LEU A 69 -13.54 -29.89 -3.23
C LEU A 69 -14.07 -31.25 -3.70
N GLU A 70 -14.10 -32.24 -2.81
CA GLU A 70 -14.66 -33.55 -3.07
C GLU A 70 -16.18 -33.48 -3.33
N GLU A 71 -16.93 -32.72 -2.52
CA GLU A 71 -18.37 -32.49 -2.71
C GLU A 71 -18.66 -31.84 -4.08
N TYR A 72 -17.94 -30.78 -4.45
CA TYR A 72 -18.08 -30.12 -5.75
C TYR A 72 -17.73 -31.04 -6.93
N ALA A 73 -16.66 -31.84 -6.80
CA ALA A 73 -16.25 -32.79 -7.83
C ALA A 73 -17.27 -33.93 -7.99
N ARG A 74 -17.91 -34.38 -6.90
CA ARG A 74 -18.98 -35.38 -6.94
C ARG A 74 -20.27 -34.81 -7.53
N GLU A 75 -20.65 -33.59 -7.18
CA GLU A 75 -21.90 -32.98 -7.65
C GLU A 75 -21.85 -32.61 -9.14
N HIS A 76 -20.80 -31.94 -9.60
CA HIS A 76 -20.73 -31.44 -10.98
C HIS A 76 -20.06 -32.39 -11.97
N TYR A 77 -19.09 -33.18 -11.51
CA TYR A 77 -18.28 -34.04 -12.38
C TYR A 77 -18.46 -35.53 -12.10
N ARG A 78 -19.25 -35.90 -11.08
CA ARG A 78 -19.48 -37.30 -10.65
C ARG A 78 -18.18 -38.08 -10.48
N MET A 79 -17.12 -37.39 -10.05
CA MET A 79 -15.82 -38.04 -9.82
C MET A 79 -15.91 -38.99 -8.63
N GLN A 80 -15.31 -40.17 -8.78
CA GLN A 80 -15.21 -41.20 -7.74
C GLN A 80 -13.76 -41.34 -7.30
N ARG A 81 -13.52 -41.72 -6.04
CA ARG A 81 -12.16 -42.08 -5.62
C ARG A 81 -11.73 -43.38 -6.32
N ARG A 82 -10.42 -43.53 -6.56
CA ARG A 82 -9.87 -44.67 -7.34
C ARG A 82 -10.21 -46.05 -6.77
N ASP A 83 -10.50 -46.12 -5.47
CA ASP A 83 -10.75 -47.37 -4.74
C ASP A 83 -12.20 -47.44 -4.19
N GLU A 84 -13.12 -46.63 -4.74
CA GLU A 84 -14.51 -46.54 -4.26
C GLU A 84 -15.44 -47.48 -5.03
N HIS A 85 -16.08 -48.41 -4.33
CA HIS A 85 -17.07 -49.32 -4.90
C HIS A 85 -18.49 -48.76 -4.73
N VAL A 86 -19.10 -48.32 -5.83
CA VAL A 86 -20.48 -47.82 -5.85
C VAL A 86 -21.46 -48.97 -6.09
N TYR A 87 -22.38 -49.18 -5.15
CA TYR A 87 -23.45 -50.17 -5.28
C TYR A 87 -24.76 -49.43 -5.63
N ILE A 88 -25.37 -49.80 -6.75
CA ILE A 88 -26.72 -49.36 -7.10
C ILE A 88 -27.66 -50.44 -6.55
N LEU A 89 -28.45 -50.07 -5.55
CA LEU A 89 -29.54 -50.91 -5.06
C LEU A 89 -30.76 -50.59 -5.92
N GLU A 90 -31.21 -51.55 -6.72
CA GLU A 90 -32.54 -51.52 -7.32
C GLU A 90 -33.54 -52.00 -6.26
N GLU A 91 -34.63 -51.26 -6.07
CA GLU A 91 -35.77 -51.69 -5.23
C GLU A 91 -36.51 -52.88 -5.85
#